data_AF-G0N4T7-F1
#
_entry.id   AF-G0N4T7-F1
#
_cell.length_a   1.000
_cell.length_b   1.000
_cell.length_c   1.000
_cell.angle_alpha   90.00
_cell.angle_beta   90.00
_cell.angle_gamma   90.00
#
_symmetry.space_group_name_H-M   'P 1'
#
loop_
_entity.id
_entity.type
_entity.pdbx_description
1 polymer ?
#
loop_
_entity_poly.entity_id
_entity_poly.type
_entity_poly.pdbx_seq_one_letter_code
_entity_poly.pdbx_strand_id
1 'polypeptide(L)'
;MADFLEEIDDKVDSNRVADQADFLMNQFEKFTHDYREKTEPSCCAETDTDHSNCEKAETQQKRAKKEIVNITRKLQKALVSLEMMPNSSDLLIALRDKNSELRDVIVKLNSEFSTSSVPIPEYDTVDMKCLLGDEQVPNQKTLLELVQEDQKEVQRNLDRILVEAEILLQEYDHIKHGLKN
;
A
#
# COMPACT_ATOMS: atom_id res chain seq x y z
N MET A 1 -19.53 26.82 33.53
CA MET A 1 -18.27 26.45 34.21
C MET A 1 -18.66 25.48 35.32
N ALA A 2 -18.10 24.27 35.26
CA ALA A 2 -18.05 23.24 36.31
C ALA A 2 -19.37 22.82 36.98
N ASP A 3 -20.06 21.85 36.37
CA ASP A 3 -20.76 20.78 37.09
C ASP A 3 -20.34 19.46 36.41
N PHE A 4 -19.15 18.99 36.77
CA PHE A 4 -18.65 17.66 36.42
C PHE A 4 -18.17 17.02 37.73
N LEU A 5 -19.15 16.79 38.62
CA LEU A 5 -19.01 15.92 39.78
C LEU A 5 -20.01 14.79 39.58
N GLU A 6 -19.70 13.88 38.64
CA GLU A 6 -20.18 12.52 38.79
C GLU A 6 -19.50 11.98 40.05
N GLU A 7 -20.31 11.80 41.08
CA GLU A 7 -20.02 11.03 42.27
C GLU A 7 -19.31 9.75 41.84
N ILE A 8 -18.03 9.62 42.20
CA ILE A 8 -17.36 8.33 42.25
C ILE A 8 -18.14 7.55 43.30
N ASP A 9 -19.13 6.79 42.85
CA ASP A 9 -19.90 5.90 43.69
C ASP A 9 -18.91 4.98 44.41
N ASP A 10 -18.94 4.98 45.75
CA ASP A 10 -18.11 4.17 46.66
C ASP A 10 -18.38 2.65 46.54
N LYS A 11 -18.83 2.22 45.36
CA LYS A 11 -19.16 0.85 44.96
C LYS A 11 -18.65 0.58 43.55
N VAL A 12 -17.39 0.90 43.27
CA VAL A 12 -16.70 0.24 42.16
C VAL A 12 -16.54 -1.23 42.56
N ASP A 13 -17.51 -2.05 42.15
CA ASP A 13 -17.54 -3.48 42.39
C ASP A 13 -16.19 -4.06 41.94
N SER A 14 -15.39 -4.53 42.91
CA SER A 14 -14.05 -5.05 42.65
C SER A 14 -14.08 -6.23 41.69
N ASN A 15 -15.21 -6.97 41.64
CA ASN A 15 -15.44 -8.01 40.65
C ASN A 15 -15.58 -7.41 39.25
N ARG A 16 -16.28 -6.29 39.08
CA ARG A 16 -16.41 -5.62 37.78
C ARG A 16 -15.07 -5.11 37.25
N VAL A 17 -14.18 -4.66 38.13
CA VAL A 17 -12.81 -4.25 37.75
C VAL A 17 -11.95 -5.45 37.38
N ALA A 18 -12.06 -6.55 38.12
CA ALA A 18 -11.37 -7.81 37.81
C ALA A 18 -11.86 -8.40 36.48
N ASP A 19 -13.17 -8.48 36.27
CA ASP A 19 -13.80 -8.96 35.03
C ASP A 19 -13.38 -8.11 33.82
N GLN A 20 -13.27 -6.79 34.01
CA GLN A 20 -12.81 -5.88 32.96
C GLN A 20 -11.32 -6.09 32.64
N ALA A 21 -10.48 -6.31 33.66
CA ALA A 21 -9.06 -6.60 33.46
C ALA A 21 -8.86 -7.95 32.75
N ASP A 22 -9.61 -8.99 33.14
CA ASP A 22 -9.58 -10.32 32.53
C ASP A 22 -10.09 -10.29 31.08
N PHE A 23 -11.14 -9.50 30.80
CA PHE A 23 -11.60 -9.28 29.44
C PHE A 23 -10.53 -8.61 28.57
N LEU A 24 -9.88 -7.55 29.08
CA LEU A 24 -8.82 -6.85 28.34
C LEU A 24 -7.61 -7.75 28.09
N MET A 25 -7.23 -8.58 29.07
CA MET A 25 -6.17 -9.57 28.93
C MET A 25 -6.50 -10.58 27.82
N ASN A 26 -7.70 -11.17 27.86
CA ASN A 26 -8.16 -12.09 26.83
C ASN A 26 -8.20 -11.45 25.43
N GLN A 27 -8.61 -10.18 25.33
CA GLN A 27 -8.61 -9.46 24.05
C GLN A 27 -7.19 -9.19 23.54
N PHE A 28 -6.24 -8.91 24.43
CA PHE A 28 -4.84 -8.72 24.08
C PHE A 28 -4.16 -10.03 23.66
N GLU A 29 -4.47 -11.14 24.34
CA GLU A 29 -4.00 -12.47 23.96
C GLU A 29 -4.54 -12.89 22.60
N LYS A 30 -5.84 -12.69 22.34
CA LYS A 30 -6.42 -12.92 21.00
C LYS A 30 -5.76 -12.04 19.95
N PHE A 31 -5.56 -10.76 20.23
CA PHE A 31 -4.88 -9.86 19.30
C PHE A 31 -3.45 -10.32 19.00
N THR A 32 -2.69 -10.72 20.02
CA THR A 32 -1.29 -11.17 19.83
C THR A 32 -1.20 -12.51 19.13
N HIS A 33 -2.13 -13.44 19.40
CA HIS A 33 -2.26 -14.70 18.67
C HIS A 33 -2.60 -14.44 17.21
N ASP A 34 -3.67 -13.69 16.94
CA ASP A 34 -4.08 -13.29 15.58
C ASP A 34 -2.95 -12.55 14.85
N TYR A 35 -2.25 -11.66 15.54
CA TYR A 35 -1.13 -10.93 14.97
C TYR A 35 -0.02 -11.89 14.58
N ARG A 36 0.35 -12.85 15.44
CA ARG A 36 1.37 -13.86 15.14
C ARG A 36 0.96 -14.74 13.97
N GLU A 37 -0.25 -15.29 13.98
CA GLU A 37 -0.73 -16.17 12.90
C GLU A 37 -0.91 -15.43 11.57
N LYS A 38 -1.34 -14.16 11.60
CA LYS A 38 -1.50 -13.35 10.38
C LYS A 38 -0.22 -12.67 9.91
N THR A 39 0.85 -12.69 10.72
CA THR A 39 2.18 -12.19 10.34
C THR A 39 3.15 -13.30 9.96
N GLU A 40 2.78 -14.57 10.13
CA GLU A 40 3.50 -15.66 9.47
C GLU A 40 3.46 -15.43 7.95
N PRO A 41 4.62 -15.43 7.28
CA PRO A 41 4.69 -15.20 5.85
C PRO A 41 3.93 -16.32 5.13
N SER A 42 2.97 -15.96 4.27
CA SER A 42 2.16 -16.87 3.44
C SER A 42 2.96 -17.73 2.45
N CYS A 43 4.28 -17.79 2.54
CA CYS A 43 5.12 -18.46 1.57
C CYS A 43 5.24 -19.95 1.86
N CYS A 44 4.22 -20.69 1.42
CA CYS A 44 4.23 -22.15 1.30
C CYS A 44 4.70 -22.58 -0.10
N ALA A 45 5.68 -21.90 -0.70
CA ALA A 45 6.25 -22.37 -1.95
C ALA A 45 7.28 -23.45 -1.63
N GLU A 46 6.96 -24.71 -1.97
CA GLU A 46 7.80 -25.91 -1.77
C GLU A 46 9.23 -25.80 -2.36
N THR A 47 9.51 -24.75 -3.12
CA THR A 47 10.75 -24.53 -3.89
C THR A 47 11.77 -23.60 -3.22
N ASP A 48 11.47 -22.94 -2.09
CA ASP A 48 12.42 -22.06 -1.38
C ASP A 48 12.62 -22.55 0.06
N THR A 49 13.50 -23.54 0.23
CA THR A 49 13.79 -24.20 1.52
C THR A 49 14.32 -23.26 2.60
N ASP A 50 14.86 -22.10 2.22
CA ASP A 50 15.40 -21.10 3.14
C ASP A 50 14.51 -19.84 3.27
N HIS A 51 13.33 -19.81 2.63
CA HIS A 51 12.39 -18.66 2.58
C HIS A 51 13.01 -17.31 2.19
N SER A 52 14.25 -17.30 1.71
CA SER A 52 15.07 -16.11 1.58
C SER A 52 14.61 -15.17 0.47
N ASN A 53 13.93 -15.69 -0.56
CA ASN A 53 13.38 -14.87 -1.63
C ASN A 53 12.01 -14.31 -1.26
N CYS A 54 11.22 -15.05 -0.47
CA CYS A 54 9.93 -14.58 0.02
C CYS A 54 10.10 -13.42 1.01
N GLU A 55 11.06 -13.53 1.94
CA GLU A 55 11.34 -12.46 2.90
C GLU A 55 11.82 -11.19 2.19
N LYS A 56 12.63 -11.34 1.13
CA LYS A 56 13.08 -10.21 0.30
C LYS A 56 11.91 -9.57 -0.45
N ALA A 57 11.03 -10.37 -1.05
CA ALA A 57 9.85 -9.85 -1.76
C ALA A 57 8.90 -9.11 -0.81
N GLU A 58 8.63 -9.67 0.37
CA GLU A 58 7.75 -9.07 1.36
C GLU A 58 8.36 -7.80 1.97
N THR A 59 9.66 -7.80 2.27
CA THR A 59 10.36 -6.61 2.76
C THR A 59 10.45 -5.52 1.70
N GLN A 60 10.66 -5.86 0.43
CA GLN A 60 10.59 -4.90 -0.68
C GLN A 60 9.19 -4.30 -0.80
N GLN A 61 8.13 -5.12 -0.73
CA GLN A 61 6.76 -4.65 -0.78
C GLN A 61 6.41 -3.73 0.40
N LYS A 62 6.87 -4.06 1.61
CA LYS A 62 6.74 -3.21 2.81
C LYS A 62 7.49 -1.88 2.66
N ARG A 63 8.70 -1.89 2.08
CA ARG A 63 9.48 -0.68 1.79
C ARG A 63 8.76 0.22 0.79
N ALA A 64 8.28 -0.34 -0.32
CA ALA A 64 7.54 0.39 -1.35
C ALA A 64 6.29 1.06 -0.78
N LYS A 65 5.48 0.35 0.03
CA LYS A 65 4.30 0.95 0.69
C LYS A 65 4.66 2.11 1.61
N LYS A 66 5.74 1.98 2.39
CA LYS A 66 6.21 3.05 3.27
C LYS A 66 6.65 4.29 2.50
N GLU A 67 7.32 4.10 1.38
CA GLU A 67 7.79 5.16 0.49
C GLU A 67 6.63 5.94 -0.13
N ILE A 68 5.63 5.23 -0.67
CA ILE A 68 4.38 5.83 -1.19
C ILE A 68 3.71 6.71 -0.13
N VAL A 69 3.55 6.18 1.10
CA VAL A 69 2.90 6.92 2.21
C VAL A 69 3.70 8.16 2.58
N ASN A 70 5.03 8.05 2.64
CA ASN A 70 5.91 9.15 2.99
C ASN A 70 5.87 10.25 1.93
N ILE A 71 5.98 9.91 0.64
CA ILE A 71 5.90 10.88 -0.46
C ILE A 71 4.52 11.54 -0.49
N THR A 72 3.44 10.75 -0.39
CA THR A 72 2.07 11.29 -0.34
C THR A 72 1.91 12.32 0.80
N ARG A 73 2.44 12.02 1.99
CA ARG A 73 2.38 12.96 3.13
C ARG A 73 3.20 14.23 2.88
N LYS A 74 4.38 14.11 2.26
CA LYS A 74 5.22 15.28 1.91
C LYS A 74 4.52 16.14 0.85
N LEU A 75 3.97 15.53 -0.20
CA LEU A 75 3.21 16.21 -1.26
C LEU A 75 2.02 16.99 -0.68
N GLN A 76 1.21 16.37 0.18
CA GLN A 76 0.08 17.05 0.82
C GLN A 76 0.53 18.27 1.65
N LYS A 77 1.61 18.14 2.41
CA LYS A 77 2.16 19.26 3.20
C LYS A 77 2.68 20.38 2.29
N ALA A 78 3.37 20.04 1.20
CA ALA A 78 3.90 21.00 0.24
C ALA A 78 2.77 21.76 -0.47
N LEU A 79 1.73 21.05 -0.93
CA LEU A 79 0.54 21.63 -1.55
C LEU A 79 -0.13 22.65 -0.65
N VAL A 80 -0.47 22.26 0.59
CA VAL A 80 -1.10 23.18 1.56
C VAL A 80 -0.20 24.39 1.84
N SER A 81 1.12 24.20 1.91
CA SER A 81 2.04 25.30 2.18
C SER A 81 2.14 26.28 1.01
N LEU A 82 2.14 25.78 -0.23
CA LEU A 82 2.21 26.59 -1.45
C LEU A 82 0.89 27.28 -1.79
N GLU A 83 -0.26 26.69 -1.44
CA GLU A 83 -1.58 27.35 -1.57
C GLU A 83 -1.68 28.64 -0.74
N MET A 84 -0.90 28.72 0.35
CA MET A 84 -0.84 29.88 1.23
C MET A 84 0.18 30.94 0.74
N MET A 85 0.92 30.67 -0.34
CA MET A 85 1.92 31.59 -0.90
C MET A 85 1.40 32.28 -2.17
N PRO A 86 1.59 33.60 -2.33
CA PRO A 86 1.03 34.36 -3.46
C PRO A 86 1.73 34.15 -4.81
N ASN A 87 2.94 33.56 -4.88
CA ASN A 87 3.79 33.54 -6.09
C ASN A 87 4.21 32.13 -6.57
N SER A 88 3.65 31.05 -6.04
CA SER A 88 4.09 29.68 -6.35
C SER A 88 3.15 28.90 -7.28
N SER A 89 2.61 29.54 -8.32
CA SER A 89 1.59 28.94 -9.20
C SER A 89 2.09 27.68 -9.89
N ASP A 90 3.30 27.70 -10.45
CA ASP A 90 3.73 26.68 -11.41
C ASP A 90 4.16 25.39 -10.70
N LEU A 91 4.91 25.50 -9.59
CA LEU A 91 5.25 24.36 -8.74
C LEU A 91 4.01 23.77 -8.06
N LEU A 92 3.05 24.62 -7.68
CA LEU A 92 1.78 24.15 -7.11
C LEU A 92 0.99 23.30 -8.12
N ILE A 93 0.92 23.73 -9.38
CA ILE A 93 0.28 22.96 -10.46
C ILE A 93 1.00 21.62 -10.66
N ALA A 94 2.33 21.64 -10.80
CA ALA A 94 3.12 20.43 -11.00
C ALA A 94 2.96 19.42 -9.84
N LEU A 95 2.97 19.90 -8.59
CA LEU A 95 2.75 19.05 -7.41
C LEU A 95 1.32 18.50 -7.34
N ARG A 96 0.31 19.26 -7.81
CA ARG A 96 -1.08 18.77 -7.87
C ARG A 96 -1.21 17.66 -8.89
N ASP A 97 -0.65 17.85 -10.08
CA ASP A 97 -0.69 16.87 -11.16
C ASP A 97 0.00 15.56 -10.74
N LYS A 98 1.18 15.66 -10.11
CA LYS A 98 1.88 14.45 -9.60
C LYS A 98 1.14 13.78 -8.45
N ASN A 99 0.46 14.53 -7.60
CA ASN A 99 -0.36 13.96 -6.53
C ASN A 99 -1.61 13.25 -7.08
N SER A 100 -2.25 13.76 -8.15
CA SER A 100 -3.34 13.05 -8.81
C SER A 100 -2.85 11.79 -9.53
N GLU A 101 -1.75 11.88 -10.29
CA GLU A 101 -1.14 10.72 -10.95
C GLU A 101 -0.77 9.62 -9.94
N LEU A 102 -0.19 9.99 -8.79
CA LEU A 102 0.16 9.05 -7.74
C LEU A 102 -1.09 8.36 -7.16
N ARG A 103 -2.19 9.09 -6.94
CA ARG A 103 -3.45 8.51 -6.46
C ARG A 103 -4.03 7.51 -7.45
N ASP A 104 -4.03 7.84 -8.74
CA ASP A 104 -4.56 6.94 -9.78
C ASP A 104 -3.76 5.64 -9.87
N VAL A 105 -2.43 5.72 -9.77
CA VAL A 105 -1.57 4.53 -9.76
C VAL A 105 -1.76 3.70 -8.47
N ILE A 106 -1.96 4.34 -7.31
CA ILE A 106 -2.30 3.63 -6.07
C ILE A 106 -3.61 2.86 -6.19
N VAL A 107 -4.64 3.43 -6.84
CA VAL A 107 -5.90 2.73 -7.08
C VAL A 107 -5.68 1.50 -7.95
N LYS A 108 -4.85 1.61 -9.01
CA LYS A 108 -4.51 0.48 -9.88
C LYS A 108 -3.71 -0.61 -9.16
N LEU A 109 -2.81 -0.24 -8.25
CA LEU A 109 -2.03 -1.19 -7.44
C LEU A 109 -2.88 -1.94 -6.42
N ASN A 110 -3.94 -1.31 -5.92
CA ASN A 110 -4.88 -1.92 -4.98
C ASN A 110 -6.06 -2.61 -5.69
N SER A 111 -5.96 -2.88 -6.99
CA SER A 111 -7.01 -3.61 -7.70
C SER A 111 -7.19 -5.00 -7.10
N GLU A 112 -8.46 -5.41 -6.96
CA GLU A 112 -8.83 -6.66 -6.28
C GLU A 112 -8.35 -7.92 -7.05
N PHE A 113 -8.14 -7.78 -8.36
CA PHE A 113 -7.72 -8.85 -9.25
C PHE A 113 -6.28 -8.66 -9.68
N SER A 114 -5.39 -9.51 -9.18
CA SER A 114 -3.98 -9.57 -9.57
C SER A 114 -3.59 -11.02 -9.85
N THR A 115 -2.53 -11.23 -10.65
CA THR A 115 -1.93 -12.55 -10.87
C THR A 115 -1.50 -13.27 -9.58
N SER A 116 -1.32 -12.54 -8.48
CA SER A 116 -0.97 -13.11 -7.18
C SER A 116 -2.19 -13.35 -6.29
N SER A 117 -3.33 -12.67 -6.52
CA SER A 117 -4.54 -12.83 -5.70
C SER A 117 -5.51 -13.87 -6.26
N VAL A 118 -5.48 -14.12 -7.57
CA VAL A 118 -6.33 -15.12 -8.23
C VAL A 118 -5.46 -16.08 -9.03
N PRO A 119 -5.38 -17.37 -8.65
CA PRO A 119 -4.72 -18.37 -9.47
C PRO A 119 -5.54 -18.55 -10.76
N ILE A 120 -5.00 -18.04 -11.86
CA ILE A 120 -5.58 -18.25 -13.18
C ILE A 120 -5.14 -19.65 -13.62
N PRO A 121 -6.07 -20.55 -14.02
CA PRO A 121 -5.71 -21.85 -14.53
C PRO A 121 -4.74 -21.72 -15.71
N GLU A 122 -3.67 -22.48 -15.71
CA GLU A 122 -2.81 -22.62 -16.88
C GLU A 122 -3.58 -23.40 -17.94
N TYR A 123 -4.16 -22.68 -18.89
CA TYR A 123 -4.81 -23.31 -20.03
C TYR A 123 -3.73 -23.78 -21.01
N ASP A 124 -3.63 -25.09 -21.23
CA ASP A 124 -2.77 -25.62 -22.27
C ASP A 124 -3.27 -25.14 -23.64
N THR A 125 -2.41 -24.41 -24.33
CA THR A 125 -2.67 -23.91 -25.67
C THR A 125 -2.97 -25.04 -26.66
N VAL A 126 -2.44 -26.26 -26.43
CA VAL A 126 -2.72 -27.44 -27.26
C VAL A 126 -4.15 -27.92 -27.03
N ASP A 127 -4.57 -28.05 -25.78
CA ASP A 127 -5.95 -28.43 -25.43
C ASP A 127 -6.96 -27.41 -25.92
N MET A 128 -6.66 -26.12 -25.77
CA MET A 128 -7.49 -25.02 -26.26
C MET A 128 -7.61 -25.03 -27.79
N LYS A 129 -6.51 -25.30 -28.51
CA LYS A 129 -6.52 -25.47 -29.97
C LYS A 129 -7.32 -26.68 -30.40
N CYS A 130 -7.22 -27.77 -29.65
CA CYS A 130 -7.99 -28.98 -29.90
C CYS A 130 -9.50 -28.79 -29.68
N LEU A 131 -9.89 -27.94 -28.71
CA LEU A 131 -11.29 -27.66 -28.38
C LEU A 131 -11.94 -26.58 -29.27
N LEU A 132 -11.20 -25.52 -29.61
CA LEU A 132 -11.74 -24.32 -30.27
C LEU A 132 -11.32 -24.19 -31.75
N GLY A 133 -10.31 -24.97 -32.18
CA GLY A 133 -9.71 -24.90 -33.51
C GLY A 133 -8.55 -23.90 -33.60
N ASP A 134 -7.58 -24.18 -34.47
CA ASP A 134 -6.35 -23.39 -34.64
C ASP A 134 -6.60 -21.92 -35.03
N GLU A 135 -7.73 -21.63 -35.68
CA GLU A 135 -8.10 -20.27 -36.11
C GLU A 135 -8.70 -19.42 -34.98
N GLN A 136 -9.21 -20.05 -33.92
CA GLN A 136 -9.86 -19.34 -32.80
C GLN A 136 -8.94 -19.15 -31.59
N VAL A 137 -7.79 -19.83 -31.54
CA VAL A 137 -6.79 -19.65 -30.49
C VAL A 137 -5.71 -18.71 -31.00
N PRO A 138 -5.65 -17.45 -30.52
CA PRO A 138 -4.65 -16.50 -30.98
C PRO A 138 -3.24 -17.03 -30.74
N ASN A 139 -2.33 -16.84 -31.71
CA ASN A 139 -0.88 -17.06 -31.52
C ASN A 139 -0.22 -15.96 -30.67
N GLN A 140 -0.96 -15.37 -29.73
CA GLN A 140 -0.52 -14.23 -28.94
C GLN A 140 -0.47 -14.56 -27.46
N LYS A 141 0.37 -13.80 -26.77
CA LYS A 141 0.68 -13.91 -25.34
C LYS A 141 -0.53 -14.34 -24.53
N THR A 142 -0.31 -15.26 -23.60
CA THR A 142 -1.39 -15.75 -22.74
C THR A 142 -2.00 -14.59 -21.95
N LEU A 143 -3.26 -14.73 -21.52
CA LEU A 143 -3.89 -13.72 -20.65
C LEU A 143 -3.04 -13.46 -19.39
N LEU A 144 -2.40 -14.51 -18.85
CA LEU A 144 -1.48 -14.39 -17.73
C LEU A 144 -0.28 -13.49 -18.06
N GLU A 145 0.36 -13.70 -19.21
CA GLU A 145 1.48 -12.87 -19.67
C GLU A 145 1.07 -11.40 -19.86
N LEU A 146 -0.12 -11.15 -20.42
CA LEU A 146 -0.64 -9.79 -20.57
C LEU A 146 -0.87 -9.10 -19.22
N VAL A 147 -1.45 -9.81 -18.24
CA VAL A 147 -1.66 -9.25 -16.89
C VAL A 147 -0.32 -9.03 -16.17
N GLN A 148 0.66 -9.93 -16.34
CA GLN A 148 2.01 -9.73 -15.79
C GLN A 148 2.72 -8.52 -16.39
N GLU A 149 2.55 -8.27 -17.69
CA GLU A 149 3.12 -7.10 -18.35
C GLU A 149 2.47 -5.80 -17.86
N ASP A 150 1.14 -5.78 -17.73
CA ASP A 150 0.40 -4.65 -17.19
C ASP A 150 0.83 -4.33 -15.75
N GLN A 151 0.98 -5.34 -14.89
CA GLN A 151 1.49 -5.16 -13.53
C GLN A 151 2.91 -4.58 -13.51
N LYS A 152 3.80 -5.06 -14.38
CA LYS A 152 5.17 -4.51 -14.49
C LYS A 152 5.14 -3.06 -14.97
N GLU A 153 4.24 -2.72 -15.87
CA GLU A 153 4.07 -1.34 -16.34
C GLU A 153 3.54 -0.42 -15.24
N VAL A 154 2.53 -0.86 -14.48
CA VAL A 154 2.00 -0.13 -13.32
C VAL A 154 3.11 0.11 -12.28
N GLN A 155 3.95 -0.90 -12.01
CA GLN A 155 5.07 -0.75 -11.08
C GLN A 155 6.12 0.25 -11.59
N ARG A 156 6.50 0.19 -12.86
CA ARG A 156 7.44 1.18 -13.45
C ARG A 156 6.88 2.59 -13.41
N ASN A 157 5.58 2.74 -13.66
CA ASN A 157 4.90 4.03 -13.58
C ASN A 157 4.91 4.58 -12.15
N LEU A 158 4.70 3.73 -11.15
CA LEU A 158 4.82 4.12 -9.75
C LEU A 158 6.23 4.64 -9.44
N ASP A 159 7.27 3.86 -9.77
CA ASP A 159 8.66 4.22 -9.45
C ASP A 159 9.05 5.55 -10.10
N ARG A 160 8.63 5.78 -11.36
CA ARG A 160 8.82 7.05 -12.06
C ARG A 160 8.15 8.23 -11.33
N ILE A 161 6.88 8.08 -10.95
CA ILE A 161 6.13 9.15 -10.26
C ILE A 161 6.74 9.45 -8.89
N LEU A 162 7.21 8.44 -8.16
CA LEU A 162 7.86 8.64 -6.87
C LEU A 162 9.14 9.48 -7.01
N VAL A 163 9.98 9.19 -8.00
CA VAL A 163 11.21 9.95 -8.27
C VAL A 163 10.87 11.39 -8.70
N GLU A 164 9.94 11.57 -9.63
CA GLU A 164 9.52 12.90 -10.09
C GLU A 164 8.91 13.73 -8.94
N ALA A 165 8.11 13.12 -8.08
CA ALA A 165 7.56 13.77 -6.90
C ALA A 165 8.65 14.18 -5.90
N GLU A 166 9.69 13.36 -5.74
CA GLU A 166 10.83 13.71 -4.88
C GLU A 166 11.62 14.92 -5.39
N ILE A 167 11.82 15.02 -6.71
CA ILE A 167 12.48 16.18 -7.33
C ILE A 167 11.67 17.46 -7.06
N LEU A 168 10.37 17.43 -7.29
CA LEU A 168 9.49 18.58 -7.02
C LEU A 168 9.46 18.96 -5.53
N LEU A 169 9.54 17.98 -4.64
CA LEU A 169 9.61 18.22 -3.20
C LEU A 169 10.94 18.86 -2.78
N GLN A 170 12.05 18.51 -3.44
CA GLN A 170 13.33 19.19 -3.23
C GLN A 170 13.28 20.66 -3.70
N GLU A 171 12.66 20.91 -4.86
CA GLU A 171 12.43 22.29 -5.34
C GLU A 171 11.56 23.09 -4.36
N TYR A 172 10.51 22.48 -3.81
CA TYR A 172 9.70 23.08 -2.75
C TYR A 172 10.55 23.41 -1.50
N ASP A 173 11.39 22.49 -1.05
CA ASP A 173 12.25 22.72 0.11
C ASP A 173 13.25 23.86 -0.14
N HIS A 174 13.77 24.01 -1.37
CA HIS A 174 14.62 25.13 -1.77
C HIS A 174 13.87 26.46 -1.74
N ILE A 175 12.62 26.51 -2.20
CA ILE A 175 11.80 27.72 -2.15
C ILE A 175 11.50 28.12 -0.70
N LYS A 176 11.22 27.13 0.16
CA LYS A 176 10.82 27.38 1.54
C LYS A 176 11.98 27.79 2.46
N HIS A 177 13.15 27.19 2.31
CA HIS A 177 14.28 27.43 3.20
C HIS A 177 15.41 28.26 2.59
N GLY A 178 15.28 28.63 1.30
CA GLY A 178 16.37 29.17 0.50
C GLY A 178 17.42 28.11 0.18
N LEU A 179 18.30 28.40 -0.79
CA LEU A 179 19.50 27.59 -1.03
C LEU A 179 20.40 27.67 0.20
N LYS A 180 20.39 26.65 1.05
CA LYS A 180 21.47 26.46 2.02
C LYS A 180 22.69 25.98 1.23
N ASN A 181 23.64 26.90 1.02
CA ASN A 181 24.99 26.59 0.55
C ASN A 181 25.66 25.54 1.43
#